data_AF-A0A9D6BJF9-F1
#
_entry.id   AF-A0A9D6BJF9-F1
#
_cell.length_a   1.000
_cell.length_b   1.000
_cell.length_c   1.000
_cell.angle_alpha   90.00
_cell.angle_beta   90.00
_cell.angle_gamma   90.00
#
_symmetry.space_group_name_H-M   'P 1'
#
loop_
_entity.id
_entity.type
_entity.pdbx_description
1 polymer ?
#
loop_
_entity_poly.entity_id
_entity_poly.type
_entity_poly.pdbx_seq_one_letter_code
_entity_poly.pdbx_strand_id
1 'polypeptide(L)'
;MRRLFRIVVALMVGSWLVATGIGAPVNASAGEAVTVGTYSLAPFGGIRLYRPGGPPRATALFLSGDGGWNTGAAAIARDLARQGMLVAGVSTPTFLRSLEHGRGRCINPNYALVALARDVQHRAGVRAYMKPIVIGYSAGATLAYASLAQWPDGAYRAVVSLGFSADMPGGKPWCSAPGFRAHAIAKPTRGWVFTPNHRINLPWIVVQGRRDTVVDFAAARRFAAAVPHAHMIDLAQGDHRFDDRARWMPRMMAMLEPMFDPVDAANVDDLPLTIVPPAERGDHGDMMAVIYSGDGGWVGLDRDIASQLAAKGIPVVGVDSLSYFWSQRTPTGAGQDLRHIIAAYSVRWNRPRVMVIGYSFGADVLPAIVGTLDPETRSHITSLSLLGLGATADFQFHLASWLDLDSTQAQPTVPAIMRLRDLTIRCIRGALEDDSACPAIPRNFATQIVVPGGHHFDRNAALLANIVLSQRAGERG
;
A
#
# COMPACT_ATOMS: atom_id res chain seq x y z
N MET A 1 16.73 6.79 89.73
CA MET A 1 15.27 6.68 89.95
C MET A 1 14.86 5.25 89.61
N ARG A 2 14.44 4.50 90.63
CA ARG A 2 14.05 3.06 90.59
C ARG A 2 12.53 2.94 90.67
N ARG A 3 12.03 1.73 90.34
CA ARG A 3 10.74 1.08 90.72
C ARG A 3 9.63 1.15 89.67
N LEU A 4 8.72 0.19 89.48
CA LEU A 4 8.53 -1.26 89.73
C LEU A 4 7.10 -1.57 89.20
N PHE A 5 6.81 -2.85 88.90
CA PHE A 5 5.52 -3.57 89.06
C PHE A 5 4.42 -3.66 87.97
N ARG A 6 4.21 -4.94 87.56
CA ARG A 6 3.00 -5.81 87.59
C ARG A 6 1.74 -5.52 86.73
N ILE A 7 1.52 -6.45 85.77
CA ILE A 7 0.38 -7.37 85.55
C ILE A 7 -1.04 -6.87 85.88
N VAL A 8 -1.96 -6.87 84.89
CA VAL A 8 -3.29 -7.54 84.95
C VAL A 8 -3.73 -7.99 83.54
N VAL A 9 -4.22 -9.23 83.51
CA VAL A 9 -4.83 -9.99 82.41
C VAL A 9 -6.30 -9.58 82.23
N ALA A 10 -6.78 -9.50 80.99
CA ALA A 10 -8.20 -9.70 80.69
C ALA A 10 -8.36 -10.41 79.35
N LEU A 11 -8.78 -11.68 79.44
CA LEU A 11 -9.30 -12.48 78.34
C LEU A 11 -10.61 -11.88 77.82
N MET A 12 -10.77 -11.78 76.50
CA MET A 12 -12.05 -12.08 75.86
C MET A 12 -11.82 -12.99 74.66
N VAL A 13 -12.35 -14.20 74.82
CA VAL A 13 -12.50 -15.23 73.80
C VAL A 13 -13.55 -14.77 72.80
N GLY A 14 -13.17 -14.66 71.53
CA GLY A 14 -14.07 -14.43 70.41
C GLY A 14 -13.63 -15.27 69.23
N SER A 15 -14.16 -16.49 69.17
CA SER A 15 -13.97 -17.45 68.08
C SER A 15 -14.25 -16.82 66.72
N TRP A 16 -13.23 -16.76 65.85
CA TRP A 16 -13.44 -16.57 64.42
C TRP A 16 -12.85 -17.76 63.67
N LEU A 17 -13.75 -18.52 63.05
CA LEU A 17 -13.45 -19.59 62.13
C LEU A 17 -12.59 -19.07 60.97
N VAL A 18 -11.61 -19.88 60.62
CA VAL A 18 -10.87 -19.84 59.36
C VAL A 18 -11.85 -20.07 58.20
N ALA A 19 -11.89 -19.12 57.26
CA ALA A 19 -12.28 -19.39 55.88
C ALA A 19 -11.14 -18.92 54.97
N THR A 20 -10.28 -19.88 54.60
CA THR A 20 -9.29 -19.75 53.54
C THR A 20 -9.99 -19.46 52.22
N GLY A 21 -9.75 -18.26 51.68
CA GLY A 21 -10.16 -17.88 50.33
C GLY A 21 -9.17 -16.90 49.75
N ILE A 22 -8.01 -17.39 49.33
CA ILE A 22 -7.10 -16.63 48.45
C ILE A 22 -7.75 -16.61 47.07
N GLY A 23 -8.70 -15.70 46.89
CA GLY A 23 -9.09 -15.25 45.56
C GLY A 23 -8.11 -14.17 45.15
N ALA A 24 -7.08 -14.54 44.38
CA ALA A 24 -6.35 -13.54 43.61
C ALA A 24 -7.36 -12.73 42.79
N PRO A 25 -7.28 -11.40 42.74
CA PRO A 25 -8.09 -10.66 41.80
C PRO A 25 -7.71 -11.16 40.42
N VAL A 26 -8.64 -11.86 39.77
CA VAL A 26 -8.58 -12.09 38.34
C VAL A 26 -8.61 -10.69 37.75
N ASN A 27 -7.45 -10.18 37.35
CA ASN A 27 -7.36 -9.08 36.41
C ASN A 27 -8.04 -9.59 35.14
N ALA A 28 -9.35 -9.42 35.05
CA ALA A 28 -10.05 -9.36 33.80
C ALA A 28 -9.31 -8.29 33.00
N SER A 29 -8.53 -8.71 32.00
CA SER A 29 -7.95 -7.81 31.04
C SER A 29 -9.11 -7.00 30.49
N ALA A 30 -9.21 -5.73 30.89
CA ALA A 30 -10.13 -4.79 30.27
C ALA A 30 -9.78 -4.82 28.79
N GLY A 31 -10.65 -5.43 27.97
CA GLY A 31 -10.45 -5.47 26.53
C GLY A 31 -10.26 -4.04 26.07
N GLU A 32 -9.08 -3.75 25.54
CA GLU A 32 -8.66 -2.41 25.16
C GLU A 32 -9.79 -1.68 24.41
N ALA A 33 -10.19 -0.52 24.95
CA ALA A 33 -11.38 0.18 24.46
C ALA A 33 -11.17 0.67 23.02
N VAL A 34 -11.99 0.18 22.09
CA VAL A 34 -12.00 0.67 20.70
C VAL A 34 -12.56 2.09 20.66
N THR A 35 -11.77 3.03 20.16
CA THR A 35 -12.21 4.43 19.97
C THR A 35 -12.77 4.61 18.57
N VAL A 36 -13.95 5.22 18.44
CA VAL A 36 -14.60 5.46 17.15
C VAL A 36 -14.70 6.96 16.87
N GLY A 37 -14.14 7.40 15.75
CA GLY A 37 -14.26 8.76 15.23
C GLY A 37 -14.93 8.79 13.86
N THR A 38 -15.37 9.96 13.42
CA THR A 38 -15.89 10.17 12.06
C THR A 38 -15.30 11.46 11.48
N TYR A 39 -14.98 11.44 10.20
CA TYR A 39 -14.57 12.62 9.43
C TYR A 39 -14.96 12.45 7.97
N SER A 40 -14.88 13.50 7.17
CA SER A 40 -15.16 13.44 5.74
C SER A 40 -13.88 13.52 4.93
N LEU A 41 -13.79 12.69 3.88
CA LEU A 41 -12.68 12.70 2.93
C LEU A 41 -13.23 12.42 1.53
N ALA A 42 -12.96 13.29 0.57
CA ALA A 42 -13.27 13.01 -0.84
C ALA A 42 -12.29 11.95 -1.38
N PRO A 43 -12.71 11.03 -2.27
CA PRO A 43 -14.06 10.87 -2.84
C PRO A 43 -15.04 10.02 -2.00
N PHE A 44 -14.68 9.66 -0.78
CA PHE A 44 -15.40 8.67 0.05
C PHE A 44 -16.62 9.22 0.80
N GLY A 45 -16.68 10.54 1.00
CA GLY A 45 -17.63 11.15 1.92
C GLY A 45 -17.26 10.83 3.37
N GLY A 46 -18.23 10.43 4.19
CA GLY A 46 -17.99 10.13 5.60
C GLY A 46 -17.21 8.83 5.83
N ILE A 47 -16.05 8.94 6.47
CA ILE A 47 -15.20 7.85 6.98
C ILE A 47 -15.49 7.62 8.46
N ARG A 48 -15.75 6.36 8.84
CA ARG A 48 -15.74 5.96 10.27
C ARG A 48 -14.39 5.35 10.61
N LEU A 49 -13.68 5.93 11.56
CA LEU A 49 -12.36 5.46 11.96
C LEU A 49 -12.41 4.75 13.31
N TYR A 50 -12.12 3.44 13.32
CA TYR A 50 -12.06 2.61 14.52
C TYR A 50 -10.60 2.39 14.88
N ARG A 51 -10.19 2.86 16.06
CA ARG A 51 -8.84 2.73 16.59
C ARG A 51 -8.80 1.62 17.65
N PRO A 52 -7.83 0.68 17.56
CA PRO A 52 -7.56 -0.25 18.65
C PRO A 52 -7.08 0.51 19.90
N GLY A 53 -7.11 -0.11 21.08
CA GLY A 53 -6.66 0.57 22.31
C GLY A 53 -5.15 0.75 22.39
N GLY A 54 -4.38 -0.10 21.71
CA GLY A 54 -2.92 0.02 21.55
C GLY A 54 -2.46 0.40 20.14
N PRO A 55 -1.14 0.38 19.87
CA PRO A 55 -0.59 0.61 18.54
C PRO A 55 -1.20 -0.34 17.51
N PRO A 56 -1.69 0.16 16.36
CA PRO A 56 -2.23 -0.70 15.31
C PRO A 56 -1.21 -1.71 14.80
N ARG A 57 -1.63 -2.98 14.69
CA ARG A 57 -0.83 -4.07 14.12
C ARG A 57 -1.11 -4.26 12.62
N ALA A 58 -2.25 -3.77 12.14
CA ALA A 58 -2.61 -3.78 10.74
C ALA A 58 -3.57 -2.63 10.44
N THR A 59 -3.73 -2.29 9.16
CA THR A 59 -4.74 -1.33 8.69
C THR A 59 -5.76 -2.05 7.82
N ALA A 60 -7.05 -1.80 8.02
CA ALA A 60 -8.13 -2.30 7.19
C ALA A 60 -8.95 -1.17 6.57
N LEU A 61 -9.20 -1.25 5.26
CA LEU A 61 -10.21 -0.44 4.57
C LEU A 61 -11.46 -1.29 4.40
N PHE A 62 -12.52 -0.97 5.13
CA PHE A 62 -13.76 -1.75 5.11
C PHE A 62 -14.82 -1.07 4.23
N LEU A 63 -15.11 -1.68 3.09
CA LEU A 63 -16.11 -1.28 2.12
C LEU A 63 -17.47 -1.93 2.46
N SER A 64 -18.48 -1.11 2.75
CA SER A 64 -19.83 -1.59 3.10
C SER A 64 -20.56 -2.29 1.96
N GLY A 65 -21.77 -2.80 2.24
CA GLY A 65 -22.70 -3.27 1.22
C GLY A 65 -23.34 -2.15 0.41
N ASP A 66 -24.24 -2.55 -0.49
CA ASP A 66 -25.11 -1.73 -1.33
C ASP A 66 -26.03 -0.79 -0.55
N GLY A 67 -26.46 -1.19 0.66
CA GLY A 67 -27.19 -0.34 1.60
C GLY A 67 -26.36 0.76 2.28
N GLY A 68 -25.05 0.84 1.98
CA GLY A 68 -24.13 1.72 2.67
C GLY A 68 -23.73 1.21 4.05
N TRP A 69 -23.08 2.07 4.83
CA TRP A 69 -22.59 1.71 6.16
C TRP A 69 -23.70 1.66 7.19
N ASN A 70 -23.88 0.51 7.83
CA ASN A 70 -24.95 0.22 8.78
C ASN A 70 -24.40 -0.38 10.10
N THR A 71 -25.30 -0.81 10.99
CA THR A 71 -24.94 -1.38 12.29
C THR A 71 -24.19 -2.71 12.19
N GLY A 72 -24.48 -3.54 11.19
CA GLY A 72 -23.78 -4.80 10.92
C GLY A 72 -22.32 -4.56 10.51
N ALA A 73 -22.08 -3.68 9.53
CA ALA A 73 -20.74 -3.26 9.15
C ALA A 73 -19.98 -2.62 10.33
N ALA A 74 -20.66 -1.77 11.12
CA ALA A 74 -20.05 -1.18 12.31
C ALA A 74 -19.69 -2.23 13.38
N ALA A 75 -20.44 -3.33 13.51
CA ALA A 75 -20.13 -4.41 14.44
C ALA A 75 -18.87 -5.17 14.00
N ILE A 76 -18.78 -5.55 12.73
CA ILE A 76 -17.60 -6.19 12.13
C ILE A 76 -16.37 -5.27 12.30
N ALA A 77 -16.49 -3.97 12.02
CA ALA A 77 -15.38 -3.02 12.17
C ALA A 77 -14.86 -2.93 13.62
N ARG A 78 -15.77 -2.96 14.62
CA ARG A 78 -15.38 -2.99 16.03
C ARG A 78 -14.70 -4.29 16.42
N ASP A 79 -15.15 -5.43 15.88
CA ASP A 79 -14.50 -6.72 16.12
C ASP A 79 -13.08 -6.74 15.55
N LEU A 80 -12.88 -6.24 14.33
CA LEU A 80 -11.56 -6.09 13.72
C LEU A 80 -10.65 -5.16 14.55
N ALA A 81 -11.18 -4.04 15.02
CA ALA A 81 -10.42 -3.12 15.87
C ALA A 81 -10.06 -3.72 17.23
N ARG A 82 -10.92 -4.57 17.81
CA ARG A 82 -10.57 -5.35 19.02
C ARG A 82 -9.43 -6.34 18.79
N GLN A 83 -9.20 -6.77 17.55
CA GLN A 83 -8.08 -7.61 17.16
C GLN A 83 -6.80 -6.81 16.83
N GLY A 84 -6.77 -5.51 17.14
CA GLY A 84 -5.58 -4.67 16.94
C GLY A 84 -5.50 -3.99 15.56
N MET A 85 -6.55 -4.05 14.75
CA MET A 85 -6.58 -3.40 13.44
C MET A 85 -7.05 -1.94 13.52
N LEU A 86 -6.38 -1.03 12.82
CA LEU A 86 -6.92 0.29 12.50
C LEU A 86 -7.90 0.17 11.34
N VAL A 87 -9.19 0.46 11.56
CA VAL A 87 -10.23 0.22 10.53
C VAL A 87 -10.85 1.52 10.03
N ALA A 88 -10.80 1.74 8.72
CA ALA A 88 -11.51 2.81 8.04
C ALA A 88 -12.78 2.27 7.36
N GLY A 89 -13.93 2.65 7.89
CA GLY A 89 -15.23 2.30 7.35
C GLY A 89 -15.70 3.24 6.26
N VAL A 90 -15.97 2.68 5.08
CA VAL A 90 -16.31 3.39 3.84
C VAL A 90 -17.69 2.95 3.35
N SER A 91 -18.50 3.92 2.95
CA SER A 91 -19.77 3.67 2.25
C SER A 91 -19.49 3.33 0.77
N THR A 92 -19.64 2.06 0.39
CA THR A 92 -19.46 1.61 -1.00
C THR A 92 -20.35 2.35 -2.00
N PRO A 93 -21.65 2.61 -1.74
CA PRO A 93 -22.49 3.37 -2.67
C PRO A 93 -21.99 4.80 -2.87
N THR A 94 -21.47 5.44 -1.82
CA THR A 94 -20.90 6.79 -1.93
C THR A 94 -19.65 6.76 -2.78
N PHE A 95 -18.74 5.81 -2.52
CA PHE A 95 -17.49 5.71 -3.26
C PHE A 95 -17.70 5.33 -4.73
N LEU A 96 -18.58 4.37 -5.03
CA LEU A 96 -18.94 4.00 -6.40
C LEU A 96 -19.55 5.17 -7.16
N ARG A 97 -20.46 5.96 -6.54
CA ARG A 97 -20.99 7.17 -7.19
C ARG A 97 -19.87 8.14 -7.55
N SER A 98 -18.91 8.36 -6.67
CA SER A 98 -17.77 9.24 -6.95
C SER A 98 -16.89 8.70 -8.09
N LEU A 99 -16.66 7.39 -8.16
CA LEU A 99 -15.90 6.75 -9.26
C LEU A 99 -16.64 6.88 -10.61
N GLU A 100 -17.95 6.67 -10.62
CA GLU A 100 -18.83 6.83 -11.79
C GLU A 100 -18.87 8.28 -12.31
N HIS A 101 -18.81 9.28 -11.43
CA HIS A 101 -18.83 10.70 -11.83
C HIS A 101 -17.44 11.35 -11.95
N GLY A 102 -16.38 10.63 -11.56
CA GLY A 102 -15.01 11.14 -11.64
C GLY A 102 -14.55 11.45 -13.08
N ARG A 103 -13.57 12.34 -13.23
CA ARG A 103 -13.11 12.81 -14.56
C ARG A 103 -12.38 11.74 -15.40
N GLY A 104 -11.96 10.64 -14.77
CA GLY A 104 -11.28 9.54 -15.45
C GLY A 104 -12.17 8.82 -16.48
N ARG A 105 -11.55 8.38 -17.58
CA ARG A 105 -12.23 7.65 -18.68
C ARG A 105 -12.77 6.28 -18.26
N CYS A 106 -12.21 5.71 -17.20
CA CYS A 106 -12.58 4.39 -16.67
C CYS A 106 -12.45 4.35 -15.14
N ILE A 107 -13.08 3.35 -14.51
CA ILE A 107 -13.03 3.12 -13.06
C ILE A 107 -11.77 2.34 -12.67
N ASN A 108 -11.03 2.91 -11.72
CA ASN A 108 -10.00 2.24 -10.94
C ASN A 108 -10.05 2.79 -9.51
N PRO A 109 -10.42 1.97 -8.50
CA PRO A 109 -10.57 2.44 -7.13
C PRO A 109 -9.24 2.58 -6.40
N ASN A 110 -8.14 2.06 -6.95
CA ASN A 110 -6.95 1.78 -6.16
C ASN A 110 -6.22 3.02 -5.67
N TYR A 111 -6.08 4.04 -6.51
CA TYR A 111 -5.43 5.30 -6.13
C TYR A 111 -6.15 5.96 -4.95
N ALA A 112 -7.48 6.01 -5.00
CA ALA A 112 -8.27 6.55 -3.90
C ALA A 112 -8.10 5.70 -2.64
N LEU A 113 -8.14 4.37 -2.74
CA LEU A 113 -7.99 3.47 -1.60
C LEU A 113 -6.61 3.59 -0.93
N VAL A 114 -5.54 3.70 -1.73
CA VAL A 114 -4.19 3.98 -1.21
C VAL A 114 -4.15 5.34 -0.51
N ALA A 115 -4.75 6.38 -1.11
CA ALA A 115 -4.85 7.69 -0.48
C ALA A 115 -5.60 7.65 0.86
N LEU A 116 -6.70 6.91 0.95
CA LEU A 116 -7.43 6.70 2.19
C LEU A 116 -6.58 5.98 3.25
N ALA A 117 -5.87 4.92 2.87
CA ALA A 117 -5.01 4.19 3.80
C ALA A 117 -3.91 5.08 4.39
N ARG A 118 -3.31 5.95 3.56
CA ARG A 118 -2.33 6.93 4.01
C ARG A 118 -2.96 7.93 4.97
N ASP A 119 -4.08 8.55 4.60
CA ASP A 119 -4.81 9.52 5.41
C ASP A 119 -5.18 8.97 6.79
N VAL A 120 -5.75 7.77 6.81
CA VAL A 120 -6.16 7.07 8.04
C VAL A 120 -4.98 6.77 8.95
N GLN A 121 -3.88 6.24 8.40
CA GLN A 121 -2.71 5.85 9.18
C GLN A 121 -1.99 7.07 9.77
N HIS A 122 -1.85 8.15 9.01
CA HIS A 122 -1.30 9.40 9.53
C HIS A 122 -2.19 10.02 10.62
N ARG A 123 -3.52 10.08 10.42
CA ARG A 123 -4.46 10.54 11.45
C ARG A 123 -4.45 9.70 12.71
N ALA A 124 -4.00 8.45 12.62
CA ALA A 124 -3.85 7.54 13.74
C ALA A 124 -2.44 7.57 14.35
N GLY A 125 -1.51 8.36 13.80
CA GLY A 125 -0.13 8.45 14.31
C GLY A 125 0.66 7.14 14.12
N VAL A 126 0.32 6.36 13.08
CA VAL A 126 1.03 5.12 12.76
C VAL A 126 2.48 5.44 12.40
N ARG A 127 3.43 4.73 13.03
CA ARG A 127 4.88 5.03 12.92
C ARG A 127 5.52 4.56 11.62
N ALA A 128 5.02 3.49 11.03
CA ALA A 128 5.51 2.92 9.78
C ALA A 128 4.31 2.55 8.92
N TYR A 129 4.37 2.89 7.62
CA TYR A 129 3.27 2.59 6.71
C TYR A 129 3.01 1.08 6.65
N MET A 130 1.78 0.69 6.94
CA MET A 130 1.30 -0.69 6.75
C MET A 130 0.44 -0.72 5.48
N LYS A 131 0.81 -1.57 4.51
CA LYS A 131 -0.08 -1.84 3.36
C LYS A 131 -1.43 -2.32 3.91
N PRO A 132 -2.56 -1.73 3.50
CA PRO A 132 -3.85 -2.06 4.07
C PRO A 132 -4.34 -3.44 3.60
N ILE A 133 -5.21 -4.04 4.42
CA ILE A 133 -6.10 -5.12 4.02
C ILE A 133 -7.41 -4.49 3.55
N VAL A 134 -7.88 -4.83 2.35
CA VAL A 134 -9.19 -4.35 1.87
C VAL A 134 -10.24 -5.39 2.21
N ILE A 135 -11.23 -5.01 3.00
CA ILE A 135 -12.33 -5.87 3.39
C ILE A 135 -13.60 -5.33 2.73
N GLY A 136 -14.40 -6.18 2.13
CA GLY A 136 -15.64 -5.79 1.49
C GLY A 136 -16.81 -6.67 1.90
N TYR A 137 -17.97 -6.06 2.09
CA TYR A 137 -19.24 -6.76 2.33
C TYR A 137 -20.20 -6.54 1.16
N SER A 138 -20.83 -7.61 0.65
CA SER A 138 -21.80 -7.55 -0.46
C SER A 138 -21.24 -6.79 -1.67
N ALA A 139 -21.87 -5.72 -2.17
CA ALA A 139 -21.30 -4.88 -3.24
C ALA A 139 -19.87 -4.38 -2.93
N GLY A 140 -19.54 -4.12 -1.66
CA GLY A 140 -18.17 -3.81 -1.24
C GLY A 140 -17.20 -4.97 -1.41
N ALA A 141 -17.67 -6.21 -1.29
CA ALA A 141 -16.88 -7.43 -1.51
C ALA A 141 -16.46 -7.57 -2.98
N THR A 142 -17.35 -7.20 -3.90
CA THR A 142 -17.09 -7.14 -5.33
C THR A 142 -16.11 -6.00 -5.68
N LEU A 143 -16.28 -4.82 -5.07
CA LEU A 143 -15.36 -3.69 -5.25
C LEU A 143 -13.95 -4.02 -4.71
N ALA A 144 -13.87 -4.72 -3.58
CA ALA A 144 -12.61 -5.17 -2.99
C ALA A 144 -11.89 -6.19 -3.89
N TYR A 145 -12.62 -7.14 -4.50
CA TYR A 145 -12.02 -8.02 -5.51
C TYR A 145 -11.57 -7.23 -6.75
N ALA A 146 -12.37 -6.29 -7.25
CA ALA A 146 -12.01 -5.48 -8.40
C ALA A 146 -10.73 -4.66 -8.16
N SER A 147 -10.56 -4.11 -6.94
CA SER A 147 -9.34 -3.38 -6.57
C SER A 147 -8.11 -4.29 -6.63
N LEU A 148 -8.21 -5.51 -6.08
CA LEU A 148 -7.16 -6.52 -6.18
C LEU A 148 -6.89 -6.94 -7.63
N ALA A 149 -7.94 -7.24 -8.40
CA ALA A 149 -7.79 -7.74 -9.75
C ALA A 149 -7.19 -6.68 -10.69
N GLN A 150 -7.41 -5.38 -10.44
CA GLN A 150 -6.77 -4.29 -11.18
C GLN A 150 -5.32 -3.99 -10.73
N TRP A 151 -4.89 -4.51 -9.58
CA TRP A 151 -3.51 -4.50 -9.08
C TRP A 151 -3.11 -5.87 -8.46
N PRO A 152 -2.91 -6.90 -9.31
CA PRO A 152 -2.70 -8.27 -8.82
C PRO A 152 -1.43 -8.48 -7.97
N ASP A 153 -0.48 -7.56 -8.05
CA ASP A 153 0.82 -7.59 -7.35
C ASP A 153 1.01 -6.44 -6.33
N GLY A 154 -0.03 -5.66 -6.01
CA GLY A 154 0.19 -4.31 -5.48
C GLY A 154 -0.77 -3.78 -4.42
N ALA A 155 -0.30 -2.72 -3.75
CA ALA A 155 -0.93 -1.81 -2.79
C ALA A 155 -1.55 -2.41 -1.52
N TYR A 156 -1.91 -3.69 -1.53
CA TYR A 156 -2.63 -4.35 -0.46
C TYR A 156 -1.83 -5.51 0.10
N ARG A 157 -2.06 -5.80 1.37
CA ARG A 157 -1.48 -6.98 2.01
C ARG A 157 -2.34 -8.22 1.75
N ALA A 158 -3.65 -8.04 1.73
CA ALA A 158 -4.64 -9.03 1.33
C ALA A 158 -5.99 -8.37 1.05
N VAL A 159 -6.89 -9.14 0.46
CA VAL A 159 -8.29 -8.76 0.28
C VAL A 159 -9.21 -9.79 0.88
N VAL A 160 -10.28 -9.32 1.54
CA VAL A 160 -11.36 -10.14 2.06
C VAL A 160 -12.68 -9.74 1.43
N SER A 161 -13.42 -10.72 0.93
CA SER A 161 -14.75 -10.53 0.33
C SER A 161 -15.79 -11.34 1.11
N LEU A 162 -16.71 -10.67 1.81
CA LEU A 162 -17.85 -11.25 2.52
C LEU A 162 -19.09 -11.18 1.64
N GLY A 163 -19.60 -12.31 1.15
CA GLY A 163 -20.77 -12.33 0.26
C GLY A 163 -20.44 -11.85 -1.15
N PHE A 164 -19.46 -12.46 -1.79
CA PHE A 164 -18.93 -12.04 -3.09
C PHE A 164 -19.86 -12.42 -4.25
N SER A 165 -20.09 -11.45 -5.15
CA SER A 165 -20.53 -11.71 -6.53
C SER A 165 -19.58 -11.04 -7.53
N ALA A 166 -19.51 -11.57 -8.74
CA ALA A 166 -18.61 -11.05 -9.77
C ALA A 166 -19.19 -9.88 -10.56
N ASP A 167 -20.41 -9.44 -10.25
CA ASP A 167 -21.13 -8.40 -10.98
C ASP A 167 -21.31 -7.11 -10.18
N MET A 168 -21.23 -5.97 -10.88
CA MET A 168 -21.35 -4.65 -10.28
C MET A 168 -22.19 -3.74 -11.18
N PRO A 169 -23.25 -3.08 -10.65
CA PRO A 169 -24.01 -2.10 -11.41
C PRO A 169 -23.14 -0.88 -11.73
N GLY A 170 -23.35 -0.26 -12.88
CA GLY A 170 -22.54 0.88 -13.29
C GLY A 170 -22.66 1.21 -14.77
N GLY A 171 -22.24 2.42 -15.12
CA GLY A 171 -22.28 2.93 -16.50
C GLY A 171 -20.89 3.12 -17.10
N LYS A 172 -19.93 3.57 -16.29
CA LYS A 172 -18.55 3.84 -16.72
C LYS A 172 -17.76 2.54 -16.89
N PRO A 173 -16.94 2.41 -17.95
CA PRO A 173 -16.07 1.24 -18.12
C PRO A 173 -15.04 1.13 -17.02
N TRP A 174 -14.62 -0.09 -16.71
CA TRP A 174 -13.51 -0.34 -15.79
C TRP A 174 -12.17 -0.31 -16.52
N CYS A 175 -11.14 0.22 -15.87
CA CYS A 175 -9.82 0.32 -16.47
C CYS A 175 -9.24 -1.08 -16.69
N SER A 176 -8.69 -1.32 -17.88
CA SER A 176 -7.95 -2.53 -18.19
C SER A 176 -6.71 -2.63 -17.31
N ALA A 177 -6.42 -3.84 -16.85
CA ALA A 177 -5.17 -4.16 -16.15
C ALA A 177 -4.72 -5.57 -16.57
N PRO A 178 -3.44 -5.92 -16.41
CA PRO A 178 -2.95 -7.26 -16.75
C PRO A 178 -3.79 -8.37 -16.09
N GLY A 179 -4.44 -9.20 -16.92
CA GLY A 179 -5.30 -10.29 -16.48
C GLY A 179 -6.70 -9.89 -15.99
N PHE A 180 -7.00 -8.59 -15.83
CA PHE A 180 -8.32 -8.12 -15.45
C PHE A 180 -9.17 -7.84 -16.68
N ARG A 181 -10.38 -8.43 -16.71
CA ARG A 181 -11.40 -8.12 -17.71
C ARG A 181 -12.75 -7.92 -17.04
N ALA A 182 -13.47 -6.91 -17.53
CA ALA A 182 -14.85 -6.60 -17.18
C ALA A 182 -15.69 -6.58 -18.48
N HIS A 183 -16.81 -7.29 -18.48
CA HIS A 183 -17.74 -7.34 -19.61
C HIS A 183 -19.02 -6.60 -19.26
N ALA A 184 -19.51 -5.74 -20.16
CA ALA A 184 -20.77 -5.05 -19.94
C ALA A 184 -21.93 -6.06 -19.98
N ILE A 185 -22.88 -5.91 -19.04
CA ILE A 185 -24.10 -6.70 -18.94
C ILE A 185 -25.31 -5.77 -18.92
N ALA A 186 -26.44 -6.25 -19.45
CA ALA A 186 -27.72 -5.52 -19.44
C ALA A 186 -28.73 -6.06 -18.42
N LYS A 187 -28.51 -7.28 -17.89
CA LYS A 187 -29.38 -7.98 -16.95
C LYS A 187 -28.54 -8.65 -15.85
N PRO A 188 -29.05 -8.79 -14.60
CA PRO A 188 -30.37 -8.32 -14.15
C PRO A 188 -30.46 -6.79 -14.06
N THR A 189 -29.32 -6.12 -13.90
CA THR A 189 -29.17 -4.67 -13.99
C THR A 189 -28.05 -4.32 -14.96
N ARG A 190 -28.13 -3.15 -15.59
CA ARG A 190 -27.01 -2.63 -16.40
C ARG A 190 -25.77 -2.47 -15.52
N GLY A 191 -24.66 -3.05 -15.96
CA GLY A 191 -23.43 -3.07 -15.18
C GLY A 191 -22.31 -3.84 -15.86
N TRP A 192 -21.46 -4.43 -15.04
CA TRP A 192 -20.26 -5.14 -15.45
C TRP A 192 -20.18 -6.48 -14.74
N VAL A 193 -19.74 -7.52 -15.45
CA VAL A 193 -19.32 -8.80 -14.85
C VAL A 193 -17.80 -8.93 -14.99
N PHE A 194 -17.14 -9.22 -13.89
CA PHE A 194 -15.70 -9.44 -13.84
C PHE A 194 -15.37 -10.89 -14.15
N THR A 195 -14.15 -11.12 -14.64
CA THR A 195 -13.60 -12.46 -14.84
C THR A 195 -12.52 -12.76 -13.79
N PRO A 196 -12.25 -14.05 -13.48
CA PRO A 196 -11.11 -14.43 -12.65
C PRO A 196 -9.80 -13.88 -13.22
N ASN A 197 -9.02 -13.19 -12.39
CA ASN A 197 -7.68 -12.75 -12.78
C ASN A 197 -6.64 -13.80 -12.33
N HIS A 198 -6.05 -14.51 -13.29
CA HIS A 198 -5.03 -15.55 -13.04
C HIS A 198 -3.62 -15.01 -12.75
N ARG A 199 -3.44 -13.69 -12.65
CA ARG A 199 -2.17 -13.06 -12.29
C ARG A 199 -2.12 -12.58 -10.85
N ILE A 200 -3.21 -12.71 -10.09
CA ILE A 200 -3.25 -12.33 -8.67
C ILE A 200 -2.19 -13.13 -7.91
N ASN A 201 -1.30 -12.42 -7.20
CA ASN A 201 -0.24 -13.00 -6.38
C ASN A 201 -0.39 -12.62 -4.89
N LEU A 202 -1.51 -11.97 -4.53
CA LEU A 202 -1.83 -11.60 -3.16
C LEU A 202 -2.95 -12.49 -2.60
N PRO A 203 -2.95 -12.77 -1.30
CA PRO A 203 -4.01 -13.54 -0.65
C PRO A 203 -5.40 -12.89 -0.84
N TRP A 204 -6.34 -13.68 -1.36
CA TRP A 204 -7.75 -13.30 -1.45
C TRP A 204 -8.61 -14.25 -0.63
N ILE A 205 -9.23 -13.77 0.44
CA ILE A 205 -10.06 -14.57 1.32
C ILE A 205 -11.53 -14.32 1.00
N VAL A 206 -12.26 -15.37 0.65
CA VAL A 206 -13.69 -15.29 0.35
C VAL A 206 -14.48 -15.96 1.46
N VAL A 207 -15.29 -15.21 2.19
CA VAL A 207 -16.19 -15.76 3.22
C VAL A 207 -17.59 -15.81 2.64
N GLN A 208 -18.16 -17.01 2.54
CA GLN A 208 -19.43 -17.19 1.84
C GLN A 208 -20.39 -18.13 2.58
N GLY A 209 -21.64 -17.68 2.73
CA GLY A 209 -22.75 -18.47 3.24
C GLY A 209 -23.28 -19.44 2.18
N ARG A 210 -23.49 -20.71 2.55
CA ARG A 210 -24.15 -21.70 1.68
C ARG A 210 -25.66 -21.49 1.53
N ARG A 211 -26.26 -20.69 2.42
CA ARG A 211 -27.68 -20.30 2.41
C ARG A 211 -27.86 -18.84 2.04
N ASP A 212 -26.85 -18.21 1.45
CA ASP A 212 -26.96 -16.87 0.92
C ASP A 212 -27.97 -16.87 -0.24
N THR A 213 -29.04 -16.10 -0.10
CA THR A 213 -30.09 -15.95 -1.12
C THR A 213 -29.92 -14.68 -1.96
N VAL A 214 -28.93 -13.86 -1.66
CA VAL A 214 -28.62 -12.62 -2.39
C VAL A 214 -27.56 -12.89 -3.45
N VAL A 215 -26.52 -13.66 -3.10
CA VAL A 215 -25.47 -14.07 -4.05
C VAL A 215 -25.38 -15.60 -4.16
N ASP A 216 -25.14 -16.12 -5.36
CA ASP A 216 -25.05 -17.56 -5.62
C ASP A 216 -23.73 -18.14 -5.07
N PHE A 217 -23.83 -18.94 -4.01
CA PHE A 217 -22.70 -19.67 -3.41
C PHE A 217 -21.90 -20.50 -4.44
N ALA A 218 -22.58 -21.22 -5.34
CA ALA A 218 -21.91 -22.09 -6.30
C ALA A 218 -21.15 -21.26 -7.35
N ALA A 219 -21.70 -20.12 -7.77
CA ALA A 219 -21.00 -19.18 -8.65
C ALA A 219 -19.78 -18.57 -7.96
N ALA A 220 -19.92 -18.06 -6.73
CA ALA A 220 -18.82 -17.51 -5.94
C ALA A 220 -17.69 -18.54 -5.76
N ARG A 221 -18.04 -19.79 -5.42
CA ARG A 221 -17.07 -20.89 -5.26
C ARG A 221 -16.32 -21.22 -6.55
N ARG A 222 -17.02 -21.32 -7.68
CA ARG A 222 -16.38 -21.56 -8.99
C ARG A 222 -15.44 -20.42 -9.37
N PHE A 223 -15.85 -19.18 -9.11
CA PHE A 223 -15.03 -18.01 -9.39
C PHE A 223 -13.76 -18.00 -8.53
N ALA A 224 -13.90 -18.17 -7.21
CA ALA A 224 -12.78 -18.19 -6.29
C ALA A 224 -11.79 -19.30 -6.62
N ALA A 225 -12.26 -20.50 -6.96
CA ALA A 225 -11.41 -21.62 -7.36
C ALA A 225 -10.56 -21.36 -8.63
N ALA A 226 -10.96 -20.40 -9.47
CA ALA A 226 -10.22 -20.02 -10.66
C ALA A 226 -9.18 -18.91 -10.42
N VAL A 227 -9.17 -18.29 -9.23
CA VAL A 227 -8.23 -17.22 -8.88
C VAL A 227 -7.09 -17.79 -8.04
N PRO A 228 -5.82 -17.62 -8.44
CA PRO A 228 -4.67 -18.03 -7.63
C PRO A 228 -4.66 -17.31 -6.27
N HIS A 229 -4.15 -17.99 -5.25
CA HIS A 229 -4.09 -17.48 -3.86
C HIS A 229 -5.46 -17.12 -3.25
N ALA A 230 -6.54 -17.57 -3.88
CA ALA A 230 -7.88 -17.49 -3.30
C ALA A 230 -8.07 -18.59 -2.26
N HIS A 231 -8.63 -18.22 -1.11
CA HIS A 231 -8.97 -19.14 -0.04
C HIS A 231 -10.41 -18.91 0.40
N MET A 232 -11.23 -19.95 0.35
CA MET A 232 -12.65 -19.84 0.67
C MET A 232 -12.97 -20.37 2.07
N ILE A 233 -13.66 -19.55 2.85
CA ILE A 233 -14.27 -19.92 4.13
C ILE A 233 -15.77 -20.18 3.87
N ASP A 234 -16.09 -21.45 3.68
CA ASP A 234 -17.48 -21.90 3.50
C ASP A 234 -18.21 -21.95 4.85
N LEU A 235 -19.37 -21.30 4.91
CA LEU A 235 -20.27 -21.28 6.08
C LEU A 235 -21.54 -22.07 5.77
N ALA A 236 -21.60 -23.33 6.26
CA ALA A 236 -22.71 -24.24 5.96
C ALA A 236 -24.10 -23.71 6.31
N GLN A 237 -24.18 -22.93 7.39
CA GLN A 237 -25.42 -22.32 7.89
C GLN A 237 -25.43 -20.79 7.68
N GLY A 238 -24.42 -20.23 7.00
CA GLY A 238 -24.29 -18.80 6.81
C GLY A 238 -25.26 -18.27 5.76
N ASP A 239 -25.82 -17.10 6.04
CA ASP A 239 -26.64 -16.29 5.14
C ASP A 239 -25.86 -15.06 4.65
N HIS A 240 -26.53 -14.17 3.91
CA HIS A 240 -25.92 -12.93 3.43
C HIS A 240 -25.58 -11.92 4.53
N ARG A 241 -26.07 -12.09 5.76
CA ARG A 241 -25.93 -11.08 6.82
C ARG A 241 -24.64 -11.23 7.60
N PHE A 242 -24.09 -12.44 7.64
CA PHE A 242 -22.86 -12.79 8.38
C PHE A 242 -22.94 -12.44 9.88
N ASP A 243 -24.15 -12.44 10.46
CA ASP A 243 -24.40 -12.02 11.85
C ASP A 243 -23.75 -12.96 12.88
N ASP A 244 -23.61 -14.26 12.58
CA ASP A 244 -22.94 -15.26 13.44
C ASP A 244 -21.40 -15.18 13.32
N ARG A 245 -20.86 -14.03 13.75
CA ARG A 245 -19.43 -13.69 13.65
C ARG A 245 -18.52 -14.65 14.41
N ALA A 246 -19.02 -15.28 15.47
CA ALA A 246 -18.27 -16.26 16.25
C ALA A 246 -17.82 -17.46 15.41
N ARG A 247 -18.57 -17.83 14.36
CA ARG A 247 -18.25 -19.00 13.51
C ARG A 247 -17.22 -18.73 12.42
N TRP A 248 -17.04 -17.48 12.01
CA TRP A 248 -16.25 -17.16 10.82
C TRP A 248 -15.11 -16.16 11.08
N MET A 249 -15.30 -15.21 11.99
CA MET A 249 -14.30 -14.18 12.28
C MET A 249 -12.98 -14.81 12.76
N PRO A 250 -12.94 -15.77 13.71
CA PRO A 250 -11.67 -16.37 14.13
C PRO A 250 -10.93 -17.08 12.99
N ARG A 251 -11.66 -17.74 12.09
CA ARG A 251 -11.08 -18.43 10.91
C ARG A 251 -10.48 -17.44 9.93
N MET A 252 -11.18 -16.35 9.66
CA MET A 252 -10.69 -15.26 8.80
C MET A 252 -9.46 -14.59 9.43
N MET A 253 -9.51 -14.26 10.73
CA MET A 253 -8.39 -13.64 11.43
C MET A 253 -7.16 -14.54 11.47
N ALA A 254 -7.32 -15.84 11.70
CA ALA A 254 -6.20 -16.79 11.66
C ALA A 254 -5.49 -16.81 10.29
N MET A 255 -6.22 -16.56 9.20
CA MET A 255 -5.65 -16.45 7.87
C MET A 255 -4.99 -15.09 7.61
N LEU A 256 -5.46 -14.03 8.26
CA LEU A 256 -4.89 -12.68 8.15
C LEU A 256 -3.70 -12.44 9.08
N GLU A 257 -3.59 -13.15 10.20
CA GLU A 257 -2.53 -12.92 11.19
C GLU A 257 -1.10 -12.92 10.60
N PRO A 258 -0.73 -13.83 9.67
CA PRO A 258 0.61 -13.81 9.03
C PRO A 258 0.89 -12.53 8.20
N MET A 259 -0.13 -11.73 7.95
CA MET A 259 -0.07 -10.52 7.13
C MET A 259 0.11 -9.25 7.97
N PHE A 260 0.01 -9.35 9.30
CA PHE A 260 0.08 -8.20 10.21
C PHE A 260 1.50 -7.70 10.46
N ASP A 261 2.52 -8.40 9.96
CA ASP A 261 3.89 -7.91 10.09
C ASP A 261 4.11 -6.65 9.22
N PRO A 262 4.54 -5.53 9.83
CA PRO A 262 4.63 -4.21 9.19
C PRO A 262 5.80 -4.08 8.20
N VAL A 263 6.62 -5.12 8.05
CA VAL A 263 7.79 -5.10 7.19
C VAL A 263 7.70 -6.34 6.29
N ASP A 264 7.68 -6.12 4.97
CA ASP A 264 8.15 -7.13 4.03
C ASP A 264 9.67 -7.27 4.31
N ALA A 265 10.01 -7.97 5.39
CA ALA A 265 11.36 -8.01 5.94
C ALA A 265 12.26 -8.87 5.06
N ALA A 266 13.22 -8.23 4.42
CA ALA A 266 14.62 -8.31 4.81
C ALA A 266 15.42 -7.61 3.72
N ASN A 267 16.14 -6.52 4.02
CA ASN A 267 17.39 -6.10 3.35
C ASN A 267 18.02 -4.90 4.06
N VAL A 268 19.32 -4.69 3.75
CA VAL A 268 20.26 -3.65 4.23
C VAL A 268 19.61 -2.58 5.09
N ASP A 269 20.00 -2.54 6.37
CA ASP A 269 19.64 -1.49 7.34
C ASP A 269 18.13 -1.25 7.53
N ASP A 270 17.31 -2.31 7.45
CA ASP A 270 15.86 -2.27 7.64
C ASP A 270 15.12 -1.32 6.68
N LEU A 271 15.72 -1.09 5.50
CA LEU A 271 15.11 -0.28 4.45
C LEU A 271 13.96 -1.04 3.76
N PRO A 272 12.88 -0.34 3.34
CA PRO A 272 11.73 -0.96 2.66
C PRO A 272 12.08 -1.26 1.19
N LEU A 273 12.92 -2.25 0.99
CA LEU A 273 13.47 -2.63 -0.31
C LEU A 273 12.74 -3.84 -0.89
N THR A 274 12.45 -3.79 -2.19
CA THR A 274 12.05 -4.96 -2.97
C THR A 274 13.17 -5.36 -3.91
N ILE A 275 13.58 -6.63 -3.86
CA ILE A 275 14.64 -7.14 -4.73
C ILE A 275 14.02 -7.89 -5.89
N VAL A 276 14.34 -7.45 -7.10
CA VAL A 276 13.95 -8.11 -8.34
C VAL A 276 15.21 -8.74 -8.93
N PRO A 277 15.39 -10.06 -8.80
CA PRO A 277 16.54 -10.75 -9.39
C PRO A 277 16.46 -10.70 -10.92
N PRO A 278 17.59 -10.83 -11.62
CA PRO A 278 17.58 -10.87 -13.08
C PRO A 278 17.01 -12.21 -13.55
N ALA A 279 16.47 -12.25 -14.78
CA ALA A 279 16.05 -13.50 -15.38
C ALA A 279 17.27 -14.45 -15.56
N GLU A 280 17.07 -15.74 -15.27
CA GLU A 280 18.12 -16.77 -15.39
C GLU A 280 18.67 -16.92 -16.81
N ARG A 281 17.88 -16.53 -17.81
CA ARG A 281 18.24 -16.59 -19.24
C ARG A 281 18.26 -15.17 -19.79
N GLY A 282 19.37 -14.47 -19.61
CA GLY A 282 19.59 -13.12 -20.11
C GLY A 282 21.08 -12.81 -20.21
N ASP A 283 21.44 -11.81 -21.01
CA ASP A 283 22.81 -11.30 -21.00
C ASP A 283 23.12 -10.76 -19.59
N HIS A 284 24.19 -11.26 -19.01
CA HIS A 284 24.61 -10.97 -17.65
C HIS A 284 25.60 -9.80 -17.67
N GLY A 285 25.22 -8.70 -18.33
CA GLY A 285 26.02 -7.46 -18.38
C GLY A 285 26.31 -6.89 -16.99
N ASP A 286 27.22 -5.94 -16.88
CA ASP A 286 27.76 -5.42 -15.61
C ASP A 286 26.86 -4.40 -14.88
N MET A 287 25.60 -4.29 -15.30
CA MET A 287 24.64 -3.28 -14.85
C MET A 287 23.67 -3.80 -13.79
N MET A 288 23.31 -2.95 -12.83
CA MET A 288 22.13 -3.09 -11.97
C MET A 288 21.32 -1.79 -11.97
N ALA A 289 20.09 -1.82 -11.45
CA ALA A 289 19.28 -0.62 -11.25
C ALA A 289 18.87 -0.43 -9.78
N VAL A 290 18.79 0.83 -9.36
CA VAL A 290 18.08 1.25 -8.15
C VAL A 290 16.91 2.12 -8.57
N ILE A 291 15.70 1.75 -8.17
CA ILE A 291 14.46 2.46 -8.56
C ILE A 291 13.77 3.01 -7.32
N TYR A 292 13.48 4.31 -7.29
CA TYR A 292 12.62 4.95 -6.29
C TYR A 292 11.20 5.10 -6.86
N SER A 293 10.21 4.52 -6.19
CA SER A 293 8.81 4.53 -6.66
C SER A 293 8.15 5.90 -6.55
N GLY A 294 6.94 6.01 -7.12
CA GLY A 294 6.04 7.13 -6.83
C GLY A 294 5.50 7.14 -5.40
N ASP A 295 4.60 8.10 -5.14
CA ASP A 295 3.97 8.33 -3.83
C ASP A 295 2.98 7.22 -3.39
N GLY A 296 2.59 6.36 -4.32
CA GLY A 296 1.77 5.17 -4.08
C GLY A 296 2.53 3.96 -3.53
N GLY A 297 3.85 4.06 -3.37
CA GLY A 297 4.74 2.96 -2.97
C GLY A 297 5.15 2.06 -4.12
N TRP A 298 5.76 0.91 -3.83
CA TRP A 298 6.33 -0.01 -4.83
C TRP A 298 5.23 -0.84 -5.53
N VAL A 299 4.48 -0.20 -6.44
CA VAL A 299 3.28 -0.77 -7.10
C VAL A 299 3.22 -0.41 -8.59
N GLY A 300 2.45 -1.18 -9.36
CA GLY A 300 2.13 -0.85 -10.76
C GLY A 300 3.37 -0.57 -11.63
N LEU A 301 3.47 0.65 -12.15
CA LEU A 301 4.46 1.03 -13.15
C LEU A 301 5.91 0.79 -12.69
N ASP A 302 6.23 1.08 -11.43
CA ASP A 302 7.57 0.89 -10.87
C ASP A 302 8.01 -0.58 -10.93
N ARG A 303 7.11 -1.50 -10.52
CA ARG A 303 7.30 -2.95 -10.58
C ARG A 303 7.38 -3.44 -12.02
N ASP A 304 6.53 -2.91 -12.88
CA ASP A 304 6.48 -3.31 -14.29
C ASP A 304 7.79 -2.91 -14.99
N ILE A 305 8.33 -1.71 -14.73
CA ILE A 305 9.66 -1.29 -15.24
C ILE A 305 10.75 -2.21 -14.69
N ALA A 306 10.77 -2.46 -13.38
CA ALA A 306 11.75 -3.36 -12.77
C ALA A 306 11.71 -4.76 -13.39
N SER A 307 10.51 -5.28 -13.66
CA SER A 307 10.32 -6.58 -14.32
C SER A 307 10.83 -6.59 -15.76
N GLN A 308 10.63 -5.51 -16.51
CA GLN A 308 11.18 -5.37 -17.86
C GLN A 308 12.71 -5.30 -17.87
N LEU A 309 13.32 -4.64 -16.88
CA LEU A 309 14.78 -4.62 -16.72
C LEU A 309 15.34 -5.99 -16.32
N ALA A 310 14.70 -6.65 -15.35
CA ALA A 310 15.06 -7.99 -14.90
C ALA A 310 14.98 -9.02 -16.05
N ALA A 311 13.94 -8.95 -16.88
CA ALA A 311 13.80 -9.77 -18.08
C ALA A 311 14.93 -9.58 -19.10
N LYS A 312 15.64 -8.45 -19.04
CA LYS A 312 16.82 -8.13 -19.86
C LYS A 312 18.15 -8.39 -19.11
N GLY A 313 18.12 -9.11 -17.99
CA GLY A 313 19.31 -9.51 -17.24
C GLY A 313 19.81 -8.49 -16.21
N ILE A 314 19.09 -7.40 -15.98
CA ILE A 314 19.50 -6.31 -15.08
C ILE A 314 18.76 -6.45 -13.75
N PRO A 315 19.43 -6.84 -12.65
CA PRO A 315 18.79 -6.93 -11.35
C PRO A 315 18.43 -5.54 -10.82
N VAL A 316 17.36 -5.48 -10.02
CA VAL A 316 16.82 -4.22 -9.52
C VAL A 316 16.66 -4.25 -8.00
N VAL A 317 17.12 -3.18 -7.35
CA VAL A 317 16.71 -2.81 -6.00
C VAL A 317 15.62 -1.74 -6.09
N GLY A 318 14.40 -2.07 -5.70
CA GLY A 318 13.29 -1.14 -5.61
C GLY A 318 13.19 -0.54 -4.22
N VAL A 319 13.13 0.79 -4.11
CA VAL A 319 12.85 1.53 -2.88
C VAL A 319 11.38 1.94 -2.91
N ASP A 320 10.60 1.43 -1.94
CA ASP A 320 9.21 1.86 -1.74
C ASP A 320 9.22 3.26 -1.12
N SER A 321 9.10 4.30 -1.97
CA SER A 321 9.17 5.70 -1.54
C SER A 321 8.13 6.01 -0.48
N LEU A 322 6.91 5.46 -0.58
CA LEU A 322 5.84 5.66 0.40
C LEU A 322 6.26 5.22 1.80
N SER A 323 6.81 4.02 1.91
CA SER A 323 7.26 3.46 3.17
C SER A 323 8.53 4.16 3.66
N TYR A 324 9.46 4.48 2.75
CA TYR A 324 10.75 5.06 3.08
C TYR A 324 10.66 6.50 3.60
N PHE A 325 9.82 7.33 2.97
CA PHE A 325 9.55 8.72 3.34
C PHE A 325 8.27 8.91 4.18
N TRP A 326 7.73 7.81 4.74
CA TRP A 326 6.62 7.87 5.70
C TRP A 326 6.96 8.76 6.89
N SER A 327 8.23 8.70 7.34
CA SER A 327 8.84 9.65 8.26
C SER A 327 9.78 10.56 7.49
N GLN A 328 9.97 11.79 8.00
CA GLN A 328 10.87 12.77 7.39
C GLN A 328 12.28 12.22 7.22
N ARG A 329 12.85 12.44 6.04
CA ARG A 329 14.25 12.16 5.71
C ARG A 329 14.98 13.46 5.36
N THR A 330 16.30 13.42 5.42
CA THR A 330 17.15 14.49 4.88
C THR A 330 17.79 14.02 3.57
N PRO A 331 18.11 14.91 2.62
CA PRO A 331 18.83 14.52 1.40
C PRO A 331 20.13 13.76 1.70
N THR A 332 20.89 14.20 2.72
CA THR A 332 22.14 13.54 3.13
C THR A 332 21.91 12.16 3.72
N GLY A 333 20.92 11.98 4.60
CA GLY A 333 20.59 10.67 5.14
C GLY A 333 20.14 9.70 4.04
N ALA A 334 19.29 10.18 3.12
CA ALA A 334 18.88 9.37 1.97
C ALA A 334 20.02 9.08 0.98
N GLY A 335 21.01 9.96 0.86
CA GLY A 335 22.24 9.69 0.11
C GLY A 335 23.10 8.60 0.75
N GLN A 336 23.18 8.57 2.08
CA GLN A 336 23.87 7.50 2.80
C GLN A 336 23.19 6.14 2.60
N ASP A 337 21.86 6.10 2.64
CA ASP A 337 21.10 4.88 2.38
C ASP A 337 21.28 4.40 0.93
N LEU A 338 21.23 5.31 -0.05
CA LEU A 338 21.52 4.98 -1.45
C LEU A 338 22.95 4.44 -1.62
N ARG A 339 23.94 5.03 -0.94
CA ARG A 339 25.32 4.53 -0.93
C ARG A 339 25.38 3.11 -0.38
N HIS A 340 24.71 2.82 0.73
CA HIS A 340 24.67 1.47 1.30
C HIS A 340 24.02 0.45 0.36
N ILE A 341 22.93 0.83 -0.31
CA ILE A 341 22.28 0.01 -1.34
C ILE A 341 23.28 -0.30 -2.47
N ILE A 342 23.91 0.73 -3.04
CA ILE A 342 24.87 0.56 -4.15
C ILE A 342 26.04 -0.33 -3.72
N ALA A 343 26.65 -0.05 -2.57
CA ALA A 343 27.80 -0.82 -2.08
C ALA A 343 27.45 -2.29 -1.83
N ALA A 344 26.31 -2.57 -1.20
CA ALA A 344 25.90 -3.93 -0.89
C ALA A 344 25.57 -4.75 -2.15
N TYR A 345 24.80 -4.17 -3.08
CA TYR A 345 24.26 -4.91 -4.22
C TYR A 345 25.20 -4.97 -5.43
N SER A 346 26.04 -3.95 -5.63
CA SER A 346 27.04 -3.99 -6.70
C SER A 346 28.05 -5.12 -6.46
N VAL A 347 28.48 -5.31 -5.22
CA VAL A 347 29.36 -6.42 -4.81
C VAL A 347 28.61 -7.75 -4.88
N ARG A 348 27.43 -7.85 -4.26
CA ARG A 348 26.64 -9.10 -4.20
C ARG A 348 26.31 -9.66 -5.58
N TRP A 349 26.05 -8.80 -6.57
CA TRP A 349 25.70 -9.23 -7.92
C TRP A 349 26.84 -9.15 -8.92
N ASN A 350 28.03 -8.67 -8.52
CA ASN A 350 29.12 -8.34 -9.44
C ASN A 350 28.65 -7.41 -10.58
N ARG A 351 27.91 -6.36 -10.20
CA ARG A 351 27.32 -5.33 -11.07
C ARG A 351 27.79 -3.94 -10.64
N PRO A 352 29.02 -3.53 -11.00
CA PRO A 352 29.59 -2.27 -10.52
C PRO A 352 28.90 -1.03 -11.11
N ARG A 353 28.16 -1.14 -12.20
CA ARG A 353 27.53 -0.01 -12.87
C ARG A 353 26.04 0.07 -12.54
N VAL A 354 25.58 1.26 -12.14
CA VAL A 354 24.25 1.47 -11.57
C VAL A 354 23.45 2.48 -12.37
N MET A 355 22.25 2.08 -12.81
CA MET A 355 21.22 3.04 -13.25
C MET A 355 20.38 3.44 -12.05
N VAL A 356 20.22 4.74 -11.83
CA VAL A 356 19.30 5.26 -10.82
C VAL A 356 18.06 5.80 -11.54
N ILE A 357 16.88 5.35 -11.12
CA ILE A 357 15.60 5.66 -11.78
C ILE A 357 14.62 6.14 -10.72
N GLY A 358 13.92 7.24 -10.97
CA GLY A 358 12.83 7.71 -10.13
C GLY A 358 11.56 7.90 -10.92
N TYR A 359 10.43 7.55 -10.31
CA TYR A 359 9.10 7.84 -10.83
C TYR A 359 8.34 8.80 -9.91
N SER A 360 7.73 9.84 -10.47
CA SER A 360 6.89 10.81 -9.74
C SER A 360 7.64 11.35 -8.51
N PHE A 361 7.12 11.17 -7.31
CA PHE A 361 7.79 11.48 -6.04
C PHE A 361 9.27 11.01 -5.99
N GLY A 362 9.56 9.78 -6.45
CA GLY A 362 10.93 9.26 -6.52
C GLY A 362 11.82 10.05 -7.49
N ALA A 363 11.26 10.55 -8.59
CA ALA A 363 11.97 11.43 -9.53
C ALA A 363 12.28 12.79 -8.89
N ASP A 364 11.40 13.30 -8.04
CA ASP A 364 11.55 14.61 -7.42
C ASP A 364 12.70 14.63 -6.40
N VAL A 365 12.79 13.60 -5.55
CA VAL A 365 13.77 13.54 -4.46
C VAL A 365 15.18 13.17 -4.94
N LEU A 366 15.29 12.35 -6.01
CA LEU A 366 16.57 11.78 -6.44
C LEU A 366 17.66 12.80 -6.81
N PRO A 367 17.38 13.92 -7.51
CA PRO A 367 18.41 14.89 -7.83
C PRO A 367 19.13 15.44 -6.60
N ALA A 368 18.39 15.71 -5.51
CA ALA A 368 18.96 16.17 -4.26
C ALA A 368 19.70 15.05 -3.51
N ILE A 369 19.17 13.81 -3.51
CA ILE A 369 19.83 12.62 -2.92
C ILE A 369 21.17 12.34 -3.59
N VAL A 370 21.16 12.19 -4.92
CA VAL A 370 22.36 11.92 -5.74
C VAL A 370 23.35 13.08 -5.60
N GLY A 371 22.88 14.31 -5.42
CA GLY A 371 23.71 15.48 -5.12
C GLY A 371 24.58 15.34 -3.87
N THR A 372 24.22 14.48 -2.92
CA THR A 372 24.97 14.29 -1.66
C THR A 372 25.99 13.15 -1.69
N LEU A 373 26.02 12.35 -2.76
CA LEU A 373 26.93 11.21 -2.87
C LEU A 373 28.39 11.66 -3.02
N ASP A 374 29.28 10.95 -2.32
CA ASP A 374 30.72 11.09 -2.48
C ASP A 374 31.18 10.67 -3.89
N PRO A 375 32.38 11.10 -4.34
CA PRO A 375 32.86 10.82 -5.69
C PRO A 375 32.98 9.32 -6.02
N GLU A 376 33.33 8.47 -5.05
CA GLU A 376 33.47 7.03 -5.25
C GLU A 376 32.10 6.41 -5.56
N THR A 377 31.12 6.62 -4.69
CA THR A 377 29.75 6.14 -4.91
C THR A 377 29.16 6.68 -6.20
N ARG A 378 29.40 7.97 -6.49
CA ARG A 378 28.92 8.64 -7.71
C ARG A 378 29.49 8.04 -8.99
N SER A 379 30.73 7.57 -8.98
CA SER A 379 31.39 6.95 -10.14
C SER A 379 30.72 5.65 -10.60
N HIS A 380 29.97 4.97 -9.72
CA HIS A 380 29.18 3.80 -10.08
C HIS A 380 27.93 4.15 -10.88
N ILE A 381 27.41 5.38 -10.78
CA ILE A 381 26.15 5.78 -11.41
C ILE A 381 26.37 6.11 -12.89
N THR A 382 25.82 5.29 -13.78
CA THR A 382 25.93 5.50 -15.23
C THR A 382 24.91 6.47 -15.78
N SER A 383 23.73 6.53 -15.14
CA SER A 383 22.67 7.46 -15.55
C SER A 383 21.63 7.64 -14.46
N LEU A 384 20.99 8.82 -14.50
CA LEU A 384 19.83 9.18 -13.71
C LEU A 384 18.63 9.38 -14.63
N SER A 385 17.58 8.57 -14.49
CA SER A 385 16.34 8.72 -15.27
C SER A 385 15.20 9.20 -14.37
N LEU A 386 14.58 10.33 -14.73
CA LEU A 386 13.54 11.00 -13.95
C LEU A 386 12.23 10.94 -14.74
N LEU A 387 11.29 10.10 -14.29
CA LEU A 387 10.01 9.86 -14.96
C LEU A 387 8.91 10.65 -14.25
N GLY A 388 8.27 11.59 -14.94
CA GLY A 388 7.15 12.37 -14.38
C GLY A 388 7.61 13.36 -13.32
N LEU A 389 8.73 14.05 -13.57
CA LEU A 389 9.37 14.99 -12.64
C LEU A 389 8.47 16.21 -12.37
N GLY A 390 8.21 16.48 -11.10
CA GLY A 390 7.57 17.69 -10.58
C GLY A 390 8.54 18.84 -10.29
N ALA A 391 8.00 20.02 -9.99
CA ALA A 391 8.79 21.24 -9.79
C ALA A 391 9.54 21.29 -8.45
N THR A 392 9.02 20.59 -7.44
CA THR A 392 9.54 20.59 -6.07
C THR A 392 9.65 19.17 -5.53
N ALA A 393 10.56 18.99 -4.58
CA ALA A 393 10.82 17.74 -3.88
C ALA A 393 10.50 17.88 -2.40
N ASP A 394 9.57 17.08 -1.91
CA ASP A 394 9.28 16.93 -0.49
C ASP A 394 9.97 15.67 0.05
N PHE A 395 10.68 15.79 1.18
CA PHE A 395 11.39 14.66 1.83
C PHE A 395 10.57 14.01 2.95
N GLN A 396 9.25 14.20 2.91
CA GLN A 396 8.27 13.61 3.82
C GLN A 396 6.91 13.63 3.13
N PHE A 397 6.10 12.57 3.34
CA PHE A 397 4.68 12.67 3.00
C PHE A 397 3.96 13.58 4.00
N HIS A 398 3.66 14.80 3.58
CA HIS A 398 2.71 15.66 4.29
C HIS A 398 1.32 15.50 3.67
N LEU A 399 0.33 15.09 4.47
CA LEU A 399 -1.08 15.22 4.10
C LEU A 399 -1.48 16.68 3.80
N ALA A 400 -0.73 17.65 4.36
CA ALA A 400 -0.95 19.07 4.11
C ALA A 400 -0.56 19.51 2.69
N SER A 401 0.39 18.82 2.01
CA SER A 401 0.73 19.11 0.61
C SER A 401 -0.45 18.83 -0.36
N TRP A 402 -1.48 18.10 0.09
CA TRP A 402 -2.71 17.84 -0.67
C TRP A 402 -3.81 18.90 -0.46
N LEU A 403 -3.60 19.86 0.44
CA LEU A 403 -4.50 21.00 0.71
C LEU A 403 -3.94 22.33 0.13
N ASP A 404 -3.03 22.29 -0.85
CA ASP A 404 -2.34 23.46 -1.41
C ASP A 404 -1.64 24.32 -0.33
N LEU A 405 -1.18 23.68 0.75
CA LEU A 405 -0.28 24.33 1.69
C LEU A 405 1.14 23.96 1.28
N ASP A 406 1.81 24.90 0.62
CA ASP A 406 3.23 24.82 0.29
C ASP A 406 4.00 24.29 1.51
N SER A 407 4.66 23.16 1.30
CA SER A 407 5.65 22.67 2.24
C SER A 407 6.76 23.72 2.27
N THR A 408 6.94 24.40 3.42
CA THR A 408 7.98 25.43 3.61
C THR A 408 9.41 24.88 3.48
N GLN A 409 9.57 23.56 3.24
CA GLN A 409 10.82 22.85 3.09
C GLN A 409 11.00 22.20 1.70
N ALA A 410 10.03 22.34 0.80
CA ALA A 410 10.09 21.76 -0.54
C ALA A 410 11.27 22.33 -1.34
N GLN A 411 12.14 21.47 -1.88
CA GLN A 411 13.32 21.91 -2.61
C GLN A 411 13.05 21.93 -4.12
N PRO A 412 13.47 22.98 -4.86
CA PRO A 412 13.24 23.02 -6.31
C PRO A 412 14.09 21.96 -7.03
N THR A 413 13.46 21.18 -7.92
CA THR A 413 14.10 20.04 -8.58
C THR A 413 15.11 20.47 -9.66
N VAL A 414 14.77 21.49 -10.47
CA VAL A 414 15.63 21.95 -11.58
C VAL A 414 17.01 22.44 -11.12
N PRO A 415 17.13 23.31 -10.09
CA PRO A 415 18.45 23.69 -9.56
C PRO A 415 19.27 22.50 -9.02
N ALA A 416 18.61 21.50 -8.42
CA ALA A 416 19.29 20.30 -7.96
C ALA A 416 19.89 19.52 -9.14
N ILE A 417 19.13 19.34 -10.23
CA ILE A 417 19.59 18.71 -11.47
C ILE A 417 20.78 19.46 -12.08
N MET A 418 20.75 20.80 -12.08
CA MET A 418 21.83 21.62 -12.64
C MET A 418 23.19 21.49 -11.90
N ARG A 419 23.19 20.91 -10.69
CA ARG A 419 24.41 20.60 -9.94
C ARG A 419 25.04 19.26 -10.34
N LEU A 420 24.30 18.40 -11.04
CA LEU A 420 24.70 17.03 -11.42
C LEU A 420 25.31 16.97 -12.83
N ARG A 421 26.25 17.87 -13.14
CA ARG A 421 26.76 18.09 -14.51
C ARG A 421 27.56 16.91 -15.09
N ASP A 422 28.03 16.04 -14.22
CA ASP A 422 28.84 14.87 -14.49
C ASP A 422 28.01 13.62 -14.82
N LEU A 423 26.68 13.69 -14.68
CA LEU A 423 25.80 12.54 -14.89
C LEU A 423 25.02 12.64 -16.21
N THR A 424 24.82 11.48 -16.84
CA THR A 424 23.86 11.36 -17.95
C THR A 424 22.44 11.34 -17.38
N ILE A 425 21.74 12.47 -17.51
CA ILE A 425 20.37 12.63 -17.01
C ILE A 425 19.37 12.54 -18.16
N ARG A 426 18.29 11.78 -17.96
CA ARG A 426 17.10 11.73 -18.83
C ARG A 426 15.89 12.22 -18.03
N CYS A 427 15.14 13.15 -18.59
CA CYS A 427 13.86 13.59 -18.03
C CYS A 427 12.74 13.15 -18.98
N ILE A 428 11.87 12.27 -18.51
CA ILE A 428 10.84 11.61 -19.30
C ILE A 428 9.47 12.10 -18.81
N ARG A 429 8.65 12.62 -19.72
CA ARG A 429 7.27 13.06 -19.43
C ARG A 429 6.26 12.51 -20.41
N GLY A 430 5.03 12.32 -19.96
CA GLY A 430 3.87 12.03 -20.77
C GLY A 430 3.48 13.25 -21.61
N ALA A 431 2.96 13.01 -22.81
CA ALA A 431 2.47 14.06 -23.70
C ALA A 431 1.28 14.83 -23.12
N LEU A 432 0.57 14.24 -22.14
CA LEU A 432 -0.57 14.84 -21.44
C LEU A 432 -0.20 15.32 -20.02
N GLU A 433 1.10 15.42 -19.70
CA GLU A 433 1.59 16.04 -18.45
C GLU A 433 1.95 17.50 -18.70
N ASP A 434 1.11 18.40 -18.16
CA ASP A 434 1.24 19.85 -18.31
C ASP A 434 2.00 20.50 -17.14
N ASP A 435 2.17 19.77 -16.04
CA ASP A 435 2.78 20.21 -14.77
C ASP A 435 4.22 19.69 -14.57
N SER A 436 4.77 18.98 -15.57
CA SER A 436 6.14 18.46 -15.49
C SER A 436 7.20 19.57 -15.49
N ALA A 437 8.22 19.42 -14.64
CA ALA A 437 9.40 20.29 -14.62
C ALA A 437 10.42 19.99 -15.72
N CYS A 438 10.28 18.88 -16.47
CA CYS A 438 11.23 18.53 -17.54
C CYS A 438 11.50 19.67 -18.54
N PRO A 439 10.49 20.40 -19.06
CA PRO A 439 10.71 21.49 -20.01
C PRO A 439 11.55 22.66 -19.46
N ALA A 440 11.57 22.86 -18.14
CA ALA A 440 12.32 23.93 -17.48
C ALA A 440 13.81 23.61 -17.33
N ILE A 441 14.23 22.35 -17.55
CA ILE A 441 15.65 21.96 -17.49
C ILE A 441 16.35 22.41 -18.77
N PRO A 442 17.46 23.18 -18.69
CA PRO A 442 18.19 23.56 -19.91
C PRO A 442 18.76 22.34 -20.63
N ARG A 443 18.72 22.35 -21.97
CA ARG A 443 18.97 21.17 -22.84
C ARG A 443 20.31 20.48 -22.63
N ASN A 444 21.33 21.18 -22.12
CA ASN A 444 22.65 20.64 -21.86
C ASN A 444 22.76 19.87 -20.52
N PHE A 445 21.76 19.95 -19.64
CA PHE A 445 21.75 19.26 -18.35
C PHE A 445 21.00 17.94 -18.36
N ALA A 446 19.97 17.79 -19.21
CA ALA A 446 19.21 16.55 -19.32
C ALA A 446 18.67 16.34 -20.74
N THR A 447 18.66 15.08 -21.17
CA THR A 447 17.95 14.67 -22.39
C THR A 447 16.45 14.61 -22.07
N GLN A 448 15.66 15.48 -22.70
CA GLN A 448 14.20 15.50 -22.54
C GLN A 448 13.54 14.51 -23.50
N ILE A 449 12.64 13.67 -22.99
CA ILE A 449 11.94 12.63 -23.76
C ILE A 449 10.43 12.75 -23.48
N VAL A 450 9.62 12.80 -24.53
CA VAL A 450 8.16 12.84 -24.43
C VAL A 450 7.61 11.51 -24.93
N VAL A 451 6.71 10.89 -24.17
CA VAL A 451 6.06 9.61 -24.51
C VAL A 451 4.53 9.74 -24.47
N PRO A 452 3.76 8.81 -25.08
CA PRO A 452 2.31 8.82 -24.99
C PRO A 452 1.78 8.71 -23.55
N GLY A 453 0.56 9.21 -23.33
CA GLY A 453 -0.14 9.16 -22.05
C GLY A 453 0.11 10.39 -21.16
N GLY A 454 -0.46 10.36 -19.96
CA GLY A 454 -0.22 11.35 -18.89
C GLY A 454 0.80 10.85 -17.86
N HIS A 455 0.64 11.25 -16.59
CA HIS A 455 1.56 10.94 -15.48
C HIS A 455 1.80 9.44 -15.21
N HIS A 456 0.92 8.56 -15.69
CA HIS A 456 1.08 7.10 -15.60
C HIS A 456 1.58 6.46 -16.90
N PHE A 457 1.92 7.24 -17.93
CA PHE A 457 2.53 6.80 -19.18
C PHE A 457 1.77 5.66 -19.90
N ASP A 458 0.44 5.69 -19.82
CA ASP A 458 -0.46 4.62 -20.29
C ASP A 458 -0.07 3.21 -19.81
N ARG A 459 0.63 3.12 -18.67
CA ARG A 459 1.21 1.89 -18.12
C ARG A 459 2.18 1.17 -19.07
N ASN A 460 2.83 1.90 -19.97
CA ASN A 460 3.74 1.34 -20.97
C ASN A 460 5.15 1.12 -20.42
N ALA A 461 5.28 0.19 -19.47
CA ALA A 461 6.56 -0.13 -18.85
C ALA A 461 7.63 -0.63 -19.83
N ALA A 462 7.23 -1.33 -20.90
CA ALA A 462 8.16 -1.82 -21.92
C ALA A 462 8.82 -0.66 -22.68
N LEU A 463 8.05 0.37 -23.04
CA LEU A 463 8.59 1.59 -23.65
C LEU A 463 9.57 2.29 -22.71
N LEU A 464 9.18 2.50 -21.46
CA LEU A 464 10.00 3.19 -20.47
C LEU A 464 11.31 2.44 -20.18
N ALA A 465 11.24 1.11 -20.03
CA ALA A 465 12.42 0.26 -19.85
C ALA A 465 13.39 0.37 -21.03
N ASN A 466 12.89 0.38 -22.27
CA ASN A 466 13.75 0.58 -23.45
C ASN A 466 14.38 1.98 -23.48
N ILE A 467 13.65 3.01 -23.05
CA ILE A 467 14.16 4.39 -22.98
C ILE A 467 15.28 4.50 -21.95
N VAL A 468 15.09 4.00 -20.72
CA VAL A 468 16.12 4.12 -19.66
C VAL A 468 17.39 3.34 -20.01
N LEU A 469 17.27 2.27 -20.81
CA LEU A 469 18.40 1.47 -21.31
C LEU A 469 19.11 2.09 -22.51
N SER A 470 18.46 3.00 -23.24
CA SER A 470 19.03 3.58 -24.46
C SER A 470 20.27 4.43 -24.13
N GLN A 471 21.41 4.16 -24.77
CA GLN A 471 22.60 5.00 -24.63
C GLN A 471 22.42 6.32 -25.40
N ARG A 472 23.16 7.36 -25.01
CA ARG A 472 23.17 8.62 -25.77
C ARG A 472 23.70 8.33 -27.18
N ALA A 473 23.07 8.91 -28.19
CA ALA A 473 23.61 8.92 -29.55
C ALA A 473 24.93 9.70 -29.54
N GLY A 474 26.05 8.99 -29.43
CA GLY A 474 27.40 9.56 -29.27
C GLY A 474 28.39 8.64 -28.54
N GLU A 475 27.92 7.63 -27.81
CA GLU A 475 28.77 6.67 -27.06
C GLU A 475 28.99 5.33 -27.79
N ARG A 476 28.77 5.29 -29.11
CA ARG A 476 29.26 4.17 -29.93
C ARG A 476 30.76 4.38 -30.15
N GLY A 477 31.57 3.84 -29.23
CA GLY A 477 32.99 3.62 -29.45
C GLY A 477 33.24 2.66 -30.60
#